data_AF-A0A7S2LKE0-F1
#
_entry.id   AF-A0A7S2LKE0-F1
#
_cell.length_a   1.000
_cell.length_b   1.000
_cell.length_c   1.000
_cell.angle_alpha   90.00
_cell.angle_beta   90.00
_cell.angle_gamma   90.00
#
_symmetry.space_group_name_H-M   'P 1'
#
loop_
_entity.id
_entity.type
_entity.pdbx_description
1 polymer ?
#
loop_
_entity_poly.entity_id
_entity_poly.type
_entity_poly.pdbx_seq_one_letter_code
_entity_poly.pdbx_strand_id
1 'polypeptide(L)'
;ETGGHWLPEFLEIELKDDGNVIVSEEVDSIDGHERAWKSWCSSGNRSGENIVKARYQLVSVVSFIRSTCQAGSDTVENDEVNRHGGHYVLHCKVPHQYEQRARSHQVDEAQRCVSDDQSTNITLTSDVPQSIFSERCEDIESMSKPMDKWHLFNGFVVNETNVEDARAFHVAFKEPCLVQYQAVPCNNSSEDVPGYIQKDPSLSVVAGECEKELDYVSRLNITNSSLAPRQILQIHPPSVFPSKGDLVAIDTEFVSVQPEKSTITASGAKKTLTEGRSALARVSVIDCRSGKIIIDDYVLPQEPVVDYLTRFSGIKPEDLSKNRSNLITTRMAYMKLRVLVDIGCIFVGHGLEKDFRVMNMHVPPRQIVDTVNIFHQPNRRMISLRFLANYLLGRDMQQETHCSVEDARMAYEIYLRALEMRKEGQGVFDKLLNDIYDFGRKSDWKIGMA
;
A
#
# COMPACT_ATOMS: atom_id res chain seq x y z
N GLU A 1 -33.36 29.84 8.17
CA GLU A 1 -33.51 29.69 6.71
C GLU A 1 -32.17 29.97 6.05
N THR A 2 -31.26 29.00 6.08
CA THR A 2 -30.02 29.02 5.29
C THR A 2 -30.06 27.76 4.44
N GLY A 3 -30.10 27.92 3.12
CA GLY A 3 -30.23 26.81 2.19
C GLY A 3 -29.09 25.82 2.36
N GLY A 4 -29.42 24.56 2.69
CA GLY A 4 -28.69 23.35 2.31
C GLY A 4 -27.30 23.05 2.91
N HIS A 5 -26.49 24.04 3.27
CA HIS A 5 -25.08 23.84 3.60
C HIS A 5 -24.82 24.24 5.05
N TRP A 6 -24.65 23.25 5.92
CA TRP A 6 -24.39 23.47 7.34
C TRP A 6 -22.91 23.74 7.64
N LEU A 7 -22.01 23.36 6.73
CA LEU A 7 -20.57 23.49 6.91
C LEU A 7 -20.03 24.59 5.98
N PRO A 8 -19.41 25.68 6.49
CA PRO A 8 -18.83 26.72 5.63
C PRO A 8 -17.54 26.23 4.95
N GLU A 9 -17.21 26.75 3.77
CA GLU A 9 -15.90 26.44 3.16
C GLU A 9 -14.77 27.20 3.87
N PHE A 10 -15.02 28.46 4.24
CA PHE A 10 -14.05 29.30 4.94
C PHE A 10 -14.57 29.80 6.29
N LEU A 11 -13.64 29.88 7.24
CA LEU A 11 -13.85 30.44 8.57
C LEU A 11 -12.84 31.55 8.82
N GLU A 12 -13.24 32.63 9.46
CA GLU A 12 -12.34 33.61 10.05
C GLU A 12 -12.51 33.58 11.56
N ILE A 13 -11.41 33.38 12.28
CA ILE A 13 -11.38 33.41 13.74
C ILE A 13 -10.56 34.61 14.17
N GLU A 14 -11.20 35.50 14.91
CA GLU A 14 -10.58 36.68 15.49
C GLU A 14 -10.52 36.53 17.02
N LEU A 15 -9.32 36.72 17.57
CA LEU A 15 -9.05 36.78 19.01
C LEU A 15 -8.77 38.23 19.39
N LYS A 16 -9.60 38.76 20.30
CA LYS A 16 -9.48 40.13 20.82
C LYS A 16 -8.66 40.20 22.10
N ASP A 17 -8.11 41.39 22.38
CA ASP A 17 -7.33 41.68 23.60
C ASP A 17 -8.06 41.34 24.92
N ASP A 18 -9.38 41.42 24.90
CA ASP A 18 -10.24 41.13 26.05
C ASP A 18 -10.57 39.62 26.20
N GLY A 19 -9.99 38.76 25.37
CA GLY A 19 -10.24 37.31 25.36
C GLY A 19 -11.51 36.90 24.61
N ASN A 20 -12.23 37.84 23.97
CA ASN A 20 -13.39 37.51 23.15
C ASN A 20 -12.96 36.81 21.85
N VAL A 21 -13.76 35.83 21.42
CA VAL A 21 -13.58 35.10 20.17
C VAL A 21 -14.71 35.44 19.22
N ILE A 22 -14.37 35.91 18.02
CA ILE A 22 -15.32 36.10 16.93
C ILE A 22 -15.05 35.04 15.87
N VAL A 23 -16.07 34.27 15.53
CA VAL A 23 -16.03 33.30 14.42
C VAL A 23 -16.94 33.83 13.32
N SER A 24 -16.37 34.06 12.14
CA SER A 24 -17.11 34.45 10.95
C SER A 24 -17.09 33.31 9.94
N GLU A 25 -18.26 32.97 9.41
CA GLU A 25 -18.45 31.93 8.41
C GLU A 25 -18.73 32.58 7.06
N GLU A 26 -18.11 32.08 5.99
CA GLU A 26 -18.47 32.49 4.63
C GLU A 26 -19.84 31.90 4.26
N VAL A 27 -20.70 32.74 3.67
CA VAL A 27 -22.06 32.40 3.25
C VAL A 27 -22.24 32.77 1.78
N ASP A 28 -22.94 31.90 1.05
CA ASP A 28 -23.27 32.15 -0.35
C ASP A 28 -24.18 33.38 -0.49
N SER A 29 -23.74 34.35 -1.30
CA SER A 29 -24.50 35.56 -1.60
C SER A 29 -25.72 35.24 -2.47
N ILE A 30 -26.88 35.81 -2.10
CA ILE A 30 -28.15 35.69 -2.84
C ILE A 30 -28.00 36.22 -4.29
N ASP A 31 -27.10 37.17 -4.53
CA ASP A 31 -26.91 37.83 -5.82
C ASP A 31 -25.66 37.34 -6.59
N GLY A 32 -24.97 36.27 -6.12
CA GLY A 32 -23.84 35.63 -6.83
C GLY A 32 -22.57 36.46 -7.06
N HIS A 33 -22.53 37.73 -6.64
CA HIS A 33 -21.45 38.67 -7.00
C HIS A 33 -20.50 39.08 -5.86
N GLU A 34 -20.83 38.84 -4.58
CA GLU A 34 -19.94 39.17 -3.44
C GLU A 34 -19.88 38.05 -2.38
N ARG A 35 -18.72 37.87 -1.73
CA ARG A 35 -18.57 36.92 -0.61
C ARG A 35 -19.14 37.55 0.66
N ALA A 36 -20.23 37.00 1.20
CA ALA A 36 -20.85 37.47 2.44
C ALA A 36 -20.28 36.72 3.64
N TRP A 37 -20.12 37.39 4.78
CA TRP A 37 -19.64 36.80 6.03
C TRP A 37 -20.66 36.97 7.14
N LYS A 38 -20.88 35.91 7.92
CA LYS A 38 -21.75 35.91 9.09
C LYS A 38 -20.94 35.66 10.36
N SER A 39 -20.89 36.65 11.25
CA SER A 39 -20.08 36.61 12.47
C SER A 39 -20.88 36.24 13.72
N TRP A 40 -20.25 35.48 14.61
CA TRP A 40 -20.75 35.06 15.90
C TRP A 40 -19.71 35.39 16.97
N CYS A 41 -20.12 36.00 18.09
CA CYS A 41 -19.22 36.41 19.17
C CYS A 41 -19.55 35.66 20.46
N SER A 42 -18.53 35.16 21.17
CA SER A 42 -18.70 34.38 22.40
C SER A 42 -19.16 35.20 23.62
N SER A 43 -19.02 36.53 23.59
CA SER A 43 -19.42 37.43 24.68
C SER A 43 -19.74 38.84 24.19
N GLY A 44 -20.67 39.51 24.88
CA GLY A 44 -21.40 40.70 24.42
C GLY A 44 -20.54 41.91 24.00
N ASN A 45 -21.09 42.67 23.05
CA ASN A 45 -20.61 43.91 22.42
C ASN A 45 -19.63 44.73 23.29
N ARG A 46 -18.33 44.57 23.06
CA ARG A 46 -17.31 45.60 23.37
C ARG A 46 -16.24 45.68 22.28
N SER A 47 -15.84 46.92 22.04
CA SER A 47 -14.81 47.33 21.09
C SER A 47 -13.42 47.14 21.71
N GLY A 48 -12.81 45.98 21.50
CA GLY A 48 -11.37 45.74 21.68
C GLY A 48 -10.67 45.71 20.31
N GLU A 49 -9.38 46.03 20.28
CA GLU A 49 -8.54 45.83 19.09
C GLU A 49 -8.32 44.32 18.84
N ASN A 50 -8.13 43.96 17.58
CA ASN A 50 -7.93 42.58 17.16
C ASN A 50 -6.45 42.21 17.32
N ILE A 51 -6.13 41.18 18.12
CA ILE A 51 -4.75 40.68 18.28
C ILE A 51 -4.40 39.74 17.13
N VAL A 52 -5.29 38.79 16.86
CA VAL A 52 -5.04 37.72 15.88
C VAL A 52 -6.28 37.53 15.04
N LYS A 53 -6.12 37.65 13.73
CA LYS A 53 -7.13 37.26 12.74
C LYS A 53 -6.53 36.19 11.84
N ALA A 54 -7.09 34.99 11.89
CA ALA A 54 -6.69 33.88 11.05
C ALA A 54 -7.87 33.41 10.21
N ARG A 55 -7.62 33.22 8.91
CA ARG A 55 -8.56 32.59 8.00
C ARG A 55 -8.24 31.11 7.91
N TYR A 56 -9.26 30.28 7.84
CA TYR A 56 -9.15 28.85 7.69
C TYR A 56 -10.01 28.38 6.52
N GLN A 57 -9.53 27.40 5.77
CA GLN A 57 -10.26 26.76 4.70
C GLN A 57 -10.52 25.29 5.03
N LEU A 58 -11.68 24.80 4.65
CA LEU A 58 -12.07 23.40 4.76
C LEU A 58 -11.17 22.54 3.87
N VAL A 59 -10.55 21.50 4.44
CA VAL A 59 -9.62 20.62 3.71
C VAL A 59 -10.03 19.16 3.74
N SER A 60 -10.74 18.70 4.77
CA SER A 60 -11.25 17.33 4.80
C SER A 60 -12.48 17.18 5.69
N VAL A 61 -13.32 16.21 5.34
CA VAL A 61 -14.55 15.87 6.04
C VAL A 61 -14.70 14.35 6.03
N VAL A 62 -14.71 13.75 7.22
CA VAL A 62 -15.12 12.36 7.41
C VAL A 62 -16.61 12.34 7.73
N SER A 63 -17.37 11.62 6.92
CA SER A 63 -18.82 11.47 7.08
C SER A 63 -19.20 10.02 7.33
N PHE A 64 -20.20 9.78 8.17
CA PHE A 64 -20.86 8.49 8.28
C PHE A 64 -22.08 8.45 7.36
N ILE A 65 -22.15 7.44 6.50
CA ILE A 65 -23.24 7.20 5.55
C ILE A 65 -24.10 6.07 6.07
N ARG A 66 -25.34 6.38 6.44
CA ARG A 66 -26.33 5.41 6.93
C ARG A 66 -26.83 4.53 5.79
N SER A 67 -26.96 3.23 6.05
CA SER A 67 -27.51 2.26 5.09
C SER A 67 -29.02 2.39 4.90
N THR A 68 -29.72 3.06 5.83
CA THR A 68 -31.16 3.32 5.75
C THR A 68 -31.45 4.80 6.01
N CYS A 69 -32.40 5.35 5.25
CA CYS A 69 -32.80 6.76 5.33
C CYS A 69 -33.88 7.03 6.40
N GLN A 70 -34.27 6.03 7.20
CA GLN A 70 -35.31 6.20 8.20
C GLN A 70 -34.73 6.89 9.44
N ALA A 71 -35.04 8.18 9.60
CA ALA A 71 -34.98 8.84 10.89
C ALA A 71 -35.84 8.06 11.88
N GLY A 72 -35.30 7.76 13.07
CA GLY A 72 -35.83 6.78 14.02
C GLY A 72 -37.35 6.77 14.15
N SER A 73 -37.95 5.63 13.79
CA SER A 73 -39.22 5.21 14.39
C SER A 73 -38.89 4.34 15.59
N ASP A 74 -39.22 4.84 16.79
CA ASP A 74 -39.13 4.13 18.07
C ASP A 74 -40.14 2.96 18.12
N THR A 75 -39.90 1.91 17.35
CA THR A 75 -40.54 0.61 17.55
C THR A 75 -39.48 -0.39 17.92
N VAL A 76 -39.36 -0.60 19.23
CA VAL A 76 -38.53 -1.62 19.86
C VAL A 76 -39.13 -2.99 19.56
N GLU A 77 -38.70 -3.61 18.46
CA GLU A 77 -38.81 -5.06 18.28
C GLU A 77 -37.41 -5.65 18.11
N ASN A 78 -36.96 -6.29 19.20
CA ASN A 78 -36.01 -7.39 19.37
C ASN A 78 -35.18 -7.94 18.18
N ASP A 79 -34.50 -7.09 17.42
CA ASP A 79 -33.35 -7.50 16.59
C ASP A 79 -32.08 -6.74 17.03
N GLU A 80 -31.31 -7.34 17.94
CA GLU A 80 -29.99 -6.84 18.38
C GLU A 80 -28.94 -6.74 17.24
N VAL A 81 -29.30 -7.13 16.01
CA VAL A 81 -28.40 -7.14 14.85
C VAL A 81 -28.50 -5.87 13.98
N ASN A 82 -29.49 -4.99 14.21
CA ASN A 82 -29.80 -3.88 13.28
C ASN A 82 -29.52 -2.45 13.80
N ARG A 83 -28.72 -2.30 14.87
CA ARG A 83 -28.32 -0.97 15.34
C ARG A 83 -27.12 -0.45 14.54
N HIS A 84 -27.41 0.41 13.55
CA HIS A 84 -26.49 1.31 12.80
C HIS A 84 -25.70 0.67 11.64
N GLY A 85 -26.41 0.08 10.67
CA GLY A 85 -25.81 -0.18 9.36
C GLY A 85 -25.36 1.12 8.69
N GLY A 86 -24.09 1.20 8.31
CA GLY A 86 -23.52 2.33 7.58
C GLY A 86 -22.01 2.16 7.38
N HIS A 87 -21.39 3.13 6.72
CA HIS A 87 -19.94 3.13 6.46
C HIS A 87 -19.38 4.56 6.48
N TYR A 88 -18.09 4.70 6.74
CA TYR A 88 -17.42 5.98 6.71
C TYR A 88 -16.90 6.29 5.31
N VAL A 89 -17.01 7.56 4.92
CA VAL A 89 -16.41 8.11 3.71
C VAL A 89 -15.57 9.33 4.06
N LEU A 90 -14.52 9.57 3.29
CA LEU A 90 -13.64 10.73 3.44
C LEU A 90 -13.73 11.59 2.18
N HIS A 91 -14.20 12.83 2.35
CA HIS A 91 -14.01 13.89 1.37
C HIS A 91 -12.74 14.63 1.72
N CYS A 92 -11.78 14.73 0.79
CA CYS A 92 -10.58 15.54 1.02
C CYS A 92 -10.21 16.38 -0.19
N LYS A 93 -9.69 17.56 0.11
CA LYS A 93 -9.16 18.50 -0.85
C LYS A 93 -7.74 18.11 -1.20
N VAL A 94 -7.46 17.92 -2.50
CA VAL A 94 -6.13 17.61 -3.01
C VAL A 94 -5.54 18.88 -3.62
N PRO A 95 -4.43 19.41 -3.05
CA PRO A 95 -3.80 20.61 -3.59
C PRO A 95 -3.32 20.39 -5.02
N HIS A 96 -3.60 21.36 -5.90
CA HIS A 96 -3.19 21.31 -7.30
C HIS A 96 -1.69 21.04 -7.50
N GLN A 97 -0.84 21.52 -6.58
CA GLN A 97 0.62 21.30 -6.62
C GLN A 97 1.02 19.82 -6.61
N TYR A 98 0.23 18.95 -5.96
CA TYR A 98 0.53 17.51 -5.93
C TYR A 98 0.20 16.86 -7.27
N GLU A 99 -0.94 17.22 -7.87
CA GLU A 99 -1.32 16.75 -9.20
C GLU A 99 -0.32 17.22 -10.26
N GLN A 100 0.12 18.48 -10.18
CA GLN A 100 1.18 19.02 -11.03
C GLN A 100 2.48 18.21 -10.92
N ARG A 101 2.97 17.97 -9.69
CA ARG A 101 4.20 17.17 -9.47
C ARG A 101 4.08 15.74 -10.00
N ALA A 102 2.95 15.07 -9.74
CA ALA A 102 2.72 13.70 -10.19
C ALA A 102 2.71 13.61 -11.72
N ARG A 103 2.03 14.54 -12.40
CA ARG A 103 1.99 14.61 -13.87
C ARG A 103 3.33 14.98 -14.47
N SER A 104 4.08 15.92 -13.87
CA SER A 104 5.46 16.23 -14.29
C SER A 104 6.35 14.99 -14.22
N HIS A 105 6.30 14.22 -13.14
CA HIS A 105 7.06 12.97 -13.02
C HIS A 105 6.67 11.93 -14.08
N GLN A 106 5.39 11.82 -14.44
CA GLN A 106 4.94 10.93 -15.52
C GLN A 106 5.50 11.35 -16.88
N VAL A 107 5.57 12.66 -17.16
CA VAL A 107 6.18 13.17 -18.40
C VAL A 107 7.67 12.91 -18.42
N ASP A 108 8.39 13.20 -17.33
CA ASP A 108 9.84 12.95 -17.24
C ASP A 108 10.16 11.47 -17.51
N GLU A 109 9.38 10.56 -16.92
CA GLU A 109 9.58 9.12 -17.11
C GLU A 109 9.23 8.68 -18.54
N ALA A 110 8.18 9.23 -19.13
CA ALA A 110 7.83 8.98 -20.53
C ALA A 110 8.90 9.53 -21.50
N GLN A 111 9.47 10.70 -21.22
CA GLN A 111 10.58 11.27 -22.01
C GLN A 111 11.82 10.38 -21.94
N ARG A 112 12.15 9.87 -20.74
CA ARG A 112 13.24 8.90 -20.58
C ARG A 112 13.01 7.66 -21.45
N CYS A 113 11.80 7.12 -21.44
CA CYS A 113 11.43 5.97 -22.27
C CYS A 113 11.58 6.24 -23.78
N VAL A 114 11.25 7.44 -24.24
CA VAL A 114 11.40 7.83 -25.67
C VAL A 114 12.86 8.07 -26.05
N SER A 115 13.68 8.56 -25.12
CA SER A 115 15.09 8.86 -25.38
C SER A 115 16.02 7.65 -25.30
N ASP A 116 15.61 6.57 -24.63
CA ASP A 116 16.48 5.44 -24.30
C ASP A 116 16.19 4.23 -25.20
N ASP A 117 16.82 4.23 -26.38
CA ASP A 117 16.65 3.24 -27.48
C ASP A 117 17.10 1.81 -27.10
N GLN A 118 17.63 1.61 -25.89
CA GLN A 118 18.16 0.32 -25.40
C GLN A 118 17.42 -0.25 -24.17
N SER A 119 16.40 0.41 -23.63
CA SER A 119 15.72 -0.08 -22.43
C SER A 119 14.66 -1.16 -22.75
N THR A 120 15.06 -2.43 -22.69
CA THR A 120 14.19 -3.61 -22.88
C THR A 120 13.17 -3.86 -21.76
N ASN A 121 12.96 -2.89 -20.84
CA ASN A 121 12.25 -3.12 -19.58
C ASN A 121 10.88 -2.43 -19.46
N ILE A 122 10.42 -1.72 -20.49
CA ILE A 122 9.07 -1.11 -20.47
C ILE A 122 8.40 -1.33 -21.83
N THR A 123 7.44 -2.25 -21.88
CA THR A 123 6.45 -2.29 -22.96
C THR A 123 5.47 -1.15 -22.70
N LEU A 124 5.56 -0.05 -23.44
CA LEU A 124 4.41 0.84 -23.63
C LEU A 124 3.29 -0.05 -24.18
N THR A 125 2.23 -0.26 -23.39
CA THR A 125 1.13 -1.19 -23.72
C THR A 125 0.30 -0.75 -24.95
N SER A 126 0.66 0.38 -25.54
CA SER A 126 0.20 0.86 -26.83
C SER A 126 1.24 1.86 -27.35
N ASP A 127 1.52 1.87 -28.65
CA ASP A 127 2.17 3.00 -29.32
C ASP A 127 1.34 4.25 -29.04
N VAL A 128 1.67 5.00 -27.98
CA VAL A 128 1.00 6.27 -27.69
C VAL A 128 1.47 7.22 -28.78
N PRO A 129 0.60 7.68 -29.70
CA PRO A 129 1.00 8.56 -30.77
C PRO A 129 1.65 9.82 -30.20
N GLN A 130 2.69 10.33 -30.87
CA GLN A 130 3.39 11.56 -30.47
C GLN A 130 2.41 12.73 -30.22
N SER A 131 1.27 12.75 -30.93
CA SER A 131 0.20 13.73 -30.73
C SER A 131 -0.47 13.63 -29.36
N ILE A 132 -0.73 12.43 -28.83
CA ILE A 132 -1.30 12.23 -27.48
C ILE A 132 -0.26 12.63 -26.42
N PHE A 133 1.02 12.39 -26.69
CA PHE A 133 2.10 12.84 -25.81
C PHE A 133 2.20 14.37 -25.77
N SER A 134 2.19 15.02 -26.93
CA SER A 134 2.14 16.49 -27.03
C SER A 134 0.89 17.08 -26.38
N GLU A 135 -0.29 16.48 -26.59
CA GLU A 135 -1.54 16.89 -25.94
C GLU A 135 -1.44 16.79 -24.41
N ARG A 136 -0.80 15.74 -23.87
CA ARG A 136 -0.55 15.61 -22.42
C ARG A 136 0.42 16.66 -21.88
N CYS A 137 1.45 17.03 -22.65
CA CYS A 137 2.36 18.11 -22.29
C CYS A 137 1.63 19.47 -22.29
N GLU A 138 0.82 19.73 -23.32
CA GLU A 138 -0.02 20.93 -23.43
C GLU A 138 -1.10 20.98 -22.32
N ASP A 139 -1.68 19.84 -21.94
CA ASP A 139 -2.60 19.73 -20.80
C ASP A 139 -1.91 20.10 -19.48
N ILE A 140 -0.66 19.69 -19.28
CA ILE A 140 0.11 20.05 -18.08
C ILE A 140 0.44 21.55 -18.06
N GLU A 141 0.75 22.14 -19.22
CA GLU A 141 1.00 23.58 -19.34
C GLU A 141 -0.30 24.40 -19.17
N SER A 142 -1.43 23.91 -19.67
CA SER A 142 -2.75 24.57 -19.55
C SER A 142 -3.41 24.41 -18.17
N MET A 143 -2.94 23.45 -17.37
CA MET A 143 -3.29 23.27 -15.96
C MET A 143 -2.79 24.40 -15.05
N SER A 144 -2.13 25.44 -15.58
CA SER A 144 -1.71 26.64 -14.84
C SER A 144 -2.82 27.43 -14.14
N LYS A 145 -4.09 27.00 -14.23
CA LYS A 145 -5.20 27.53 -13.41
C LYS A 145 -5.29 26.73 -12.10
N PRO A 146 -5.02 27.35 -10.94
CA PRO A 146 -5.07 26.68 -9.65
C PRO A 146 -6.53 26.42 -9.27
N MET A 147 -7.05 25.25 -9.62
CA MET A 147 -8.29 24.75 -9.03
C MET A 147 -7.93 23.51 -8.23
N ASP A 148 -8.08 23.63 -6.92
CA ASP A 148 -7.98 22.49 -6.03
C ASP A 148 -9.17 21.56 -6.28
N LYS A 149 -8.89 20.26 -6.36
CA LYS A 149 -9.90 19.23 -6.61
C LYS A 149 -10.29 18.55 -5.32
N TRP A 150 -11.55 18.14 -5.23
CA TRP A 150 -12.03 17.31 -4.13
C TRP A 150 -12.09 15.86 -4.55
N HIS A 151 -11.76 14.96 -3.64
CA HIS A 151 -11.86 13.52 -3.84
C HIS A 151 -12.69 12.88 -2.73
N LEU A 152 -13.48 11.88 -3.10
CA LEU A 152 -14.26 11.03 -2.21
C LEU A 152 -13.63 9.65 -2.13
N PHE A 153 -13.24 9.26 -0.93
CA PHE A 153 -12.74 7.93 -0.59
C PHE A 153 -13.86 7.13 0.10
N ASN A 154 -14.32 6.08 -0.57
CA ASN A 154 -15.26 5.10 -0.02
C ASN A 154 -14.62 3.70 -0.08
N GLY A 155 -13.96 3.31 1.01
CA GLY A 155 -13.14 2.11 1.04
C GLY A 155 -12.01 2.19 0.02
N PHE A 156 -12.03 1.29 -0.97
CA PHE A 156 -11.05 1.26 -2.07
C PHE A 156 -11.51 2.04 -3.32
N VAL A 157 -12.72 2.59 -3.33
CA VAL A 157 -13.24 3.40 -4.44
C VAL A 157 -12.89 4.85 -4.18
N VAL A 158 -12.15 5.45 -5.12
CA VAL A 158 -11.75 6.86 -5.06
C VAL A 158 -12.31 7.56 -6.30
N ASN A 159 -13.14 8.59 -6.08
CA ASN A 159 -13.76 9.37 -7.16
C ASN A 159 -13.47 10.86 -6.98
N GLU A 160 -13.35 11.60 -8.09
CA GLU A 160 -13.38 13.06 -8.06
C GLU A 160 -14.78 13.54 -7.65
N THR A 161 -14.83 14.58 -6.83
CA THR A 161 -16.05 15.22 -6.33
C THR A 161 -15.85 16.73 -6.22
N ASN A 162 -16.79 17.44 -5.62
CA ASN A 162 -16.73 18.88 -5.39
C ASN A 162 -16.93 19.23 -3.91
N VAL A 163 -16.67 20.51 -3.59
CA VAL A 163 -16.79 21.04 -2.23
C VAL A 163 -18.23 21.01 -1.73
N GLU A 164 -19.22 21.16 -2.62
CA GLU A 164 -20.64 21.14 -2.26
C GLU A 164 -21.09 19.78 -1.76
N ASP A 165 -20.66 18.70 -2.41
CA ASP A 165 -20.89 17.33 -1.94
C ASP A 165 -20.21 17.11 -0.57
N ALA A 166 -18.97 17.57 -0.38
CA ALA A 166 -18.29 17.48 0.92
C ALA A 166 -19.06 18.18 2.05
N ARG A 167 -19.74 19.29 1.75
CA ARG A 167 -20.50 20.13 2.70
C ARG A 167 -22.00 19.77 2.81
N ALA A 168 -22.50 18.87 1.96
CA ALA A 168 -23.93 18.53 1.84
C ALA A 168 -24.48 17.71 3.02
N PHE A 169 -24.64 18.35 4.18
CA PHE A 169 -25.23 17.74 5.40
C PHE A 169 -26.71 18.01 5.58
N HIS A 170 -27.39 18.58 4.58
CA HIS A 170 -28.86 18.68 4.57
C HIS A 170 -29.54 17.32 4.34
N VAL A 171 -28.80 16.30 3.92
CA VAL A 171 -29.35 14.97 3.63
C VAL A 171 -29.37 14.10 4.89
N ALA A 172 -30.49 13.40 5.13
CA ALA A 172 -30.71 12.62 6.37
C ALA A 172 -29.81 11.38 6.51
N PHE A 173 -29.16 10.94 5.43
CA PHE A 173 -28.32 9.74 5.42
C PHE A 173 -26.84 10.03 5.72
N LYS A 174 -26.42 11.30 5.74
CA LYS A 174 -25.02 11.70 5.86
C LYS A 174 -24.81 12.49 7.15
N GLU A 175 -23.88 12.05 7.98
CA GLU A 175 -23.59 12.68 9.26
C GLU A 175 -22.12 13.10 9.34
N PRO A 176 -21.80 14.33 9.79
CA PRO A 176 -20.42 14.75 9.96
C PRO A 176 -19.81 14.08 11.19
N CYS A 177 -18.62 13.49 11.04
CA CYS A 177 -17.91 12.84 12.16
C CYS A 177 -16.62 13.58 12.51
N LEU A 178 -15.83 13.95 11.51
CA LEU A 178 -14.59 14.72 11.69
C LEU A 178 -14.52 15.77 10.60
N VAL A 179 -14.22 17.01 10.99
CA VAL A 179 -14.05 18.12 10.06
C VAL A 179 -12.69 18.76 10.30
N GLN A 180 -11.93 18.95 9.23
CA GLN A 180 -10.62 19.55 9.29
C GLN A 180 -10.59 20.85 8.48
N TYR A 181 -10.14 21.90 9.16
CA TYR A 181 -9.80 23.18 8.55
C TYR A 181 -8.30 23.42 8.64
N GLN A 182 -7.73 24.06 7.63
CA GLN A 182 -6.33 24.47 7.58
C GLN A 182 -6.23 26.00 7.52
N ALA A 183 -5.34 26.58 8.29
CA ALA A 183 -5.08 28.02 8.25
C ALA A 183 -4.56 28.43 6.87
N VAL A 184 -5.11 29.52 6.32
CA VAL A 184 -4.74 30.11 5.04
C VAL A 184 -4.40 31.59 5.22
N PRO A 185 -3.50 32.16 4.39
CA PRO A 185 -3.15 33.58 4.50
C PRO A 185 -4.38 34.49 4.37
N CYS A 186 -4.48 35.50 5.24
CA CYS A 186 -5.60 36.45 5.24
C CYS A 186 -5.55 37.42 4.03
N ASN A 187 -4.37 37.61 3.43
CA ASN A 187 -4.11 38.57 2.34
C ASN A 187 -3.62 37.87 1.06
N ASN A 188 -4.04 38.37 -0.10
CA ASN A 188 -3.46 38.03 -1.41
C ASN A 188 -2.05 38.64 -1.62
N SER A 189 -1.41 39.19 -0.59
CA SER A 189 -0.02 39.63 -0.66
C SER A 189 0.89 38.44 -0.43
N SER A 190 1.59 38.05 -1.49
CA SER A 190 2.47 36.87 -1.60
C SER A 190 3.74 36.92 -0.74
N GLU A 191 3.83 37.77 0.26
CA GLU A 191 5.01 37.90 1.13
C GLU A 191 4.52 38.10 2.57
N ASP A 192 5.17 37.37 3.50
CA ASP A 192 4.98 37.40 4.96
C ASP A 192 3.92 36.47 5.60
N VAL A 193 4.23 35.17 5.63
CA VAL A 193 4.11 34.36 6.87
C VAL A 193 5.30 33.39 6.98
N PRO A 194 5.95 33.28 8.16
CA PRO A 194 7.04 32.32 8.41
C PRO A 194 6.62 30.88 8.09
N GLY A 195 7.50 30.17 7.40
CA GLY A 195 7.29 28.83 6.89
C GLY A 195 6.75 27.86 7.93
N TYR A 196 5.46 27.55 7.83
CA TYR A 196 4.90 26.27 8.25
C TYR A 196 4.46 25.50 7.01
N ILE A 197 5.41 25.34 6.07
CA ILE A 197 5.40 24.16 5.22
C ILE A 197 5.61 23.02 6.20
N GLN A 198 4.53 22.32 6.58
CA GLN A 198 4.68 20.96 7.06
C GLN A 198 5.45 20.23 5.97
N LYS A 199 6.77 20.12 6.14
CA LYS A 199 7.51 19.01 5.57
C LYS A 199 6.78 17.82 6.12
N ASP A 200 5.96 17.19 5.28
CA ASP A 200 5.33 15.94 5.60
C ASP A 200 6.46 15.00 6.04
N PRO A 201 6.54 14.65 7.34
CA PRO A 201 7.64 13.82 7.85
C PRO A 201 7.64 12.46 7.16
N SER A 202 6.50 12.06 6.58
CA SER A 202 6.28 10.80 5.87
C SER A 202 7.03 10.75 4.53
N LEU A 203 7.17 11.88 3.84
CA LEU A 203 7.70 11.94 2.47
C LEU A 203 9.13 12.49 2.38
N SER A 204 9.58 13.29 3.35
CA SER A 204 11.00 13.70 3.40
C SER A 204 11.97 12.54 3.69
N VAL A 205 11.45 11.39 4.14
CA VAL A 205 12.23 10.17 4.33
C VAL A 205 12.41 9.39 3.03
N VAL A 206 11.55 9.59 2.03
CA VAL A 206 11.57 8.83 0.77
C VAL A 206 12.29 9.58 -0.37
N ALA A 207 12.37 10.90 -0.31
CA ALA A 207 12.95 11.74 -1.38
C ALA A 207 14.30 12.39 -1.02
N GLY A 208 14.91 12.00 0.10
CA GLY A 208 16.20 12.53 0.55
C GLY A 208 17.36 11.60 0.21
N GLU A 209 18.00 11.83 -0.94
CA GLU A 209 19.38 11.40 -1.26
C GLU A 209 19.68 9.90 -1.07
N CYS A 210 19.61 9.18 -2.18
CA CYS A 210 20.00 7.77 -2.38
C CYS A 210 21.44 7.41 -1.91
N GLU A 211 22.23 8.39 -1.43
CA GLU A 211 23.57 8.19 -0.91
C GLU A 211 23.61 7.92 0.62
N LYS A 212 22.49 8.07 1.35
CA LYS A 212 22.40 7.85 2.80
C LYS A 212 21.79 6.50 3.22
N GLU A 213 21.46 5.65 2.26
CA GLU A 213 20.87 4.30 2.46
C GLU A 213 21.72 3.42 3.40
N LEU A 214 23.05 3.47 3.26
CA LEU A 214 23.98 2.64 4.03
C LEU A 214 24.03 3.03 5.53
N ASP A 215 23.79 4.31 5.84
CA ASP A 215 23.73 4.86 7.20
C ASP A 215 22.38 4.55 7.88
N TYR A 216 21.33 4.26 7.11
CA TYR A 216 20.03 3.82 7.64
C TYR A 216 20.04 2.32 8.00
N VAL A 217 20.61 1.48 7.12
CA VAL A 217 20.78 0.03 7.34
C VAL A 217 21.66 -0.26 8.57
N SER A 218 22.71 0.53 8.78
CA SER A 218 23.61 0.41 9.94
C SER A 218 22.99 0.95 11.25
N ARG A 219 22.06 1.92 11.19
CA ARG A 219 21.35 2.45 12.37
C ARG A 219 20.17 1.60 12.83
N LEU A 220 19.56 0.81 11.96
CA LEU A 220 18.35 0.04 12.28
C LEU A 220 18.58 -1.22 13.12
N ASN A 221 19.81 -1.53 13.57
CA ASN A 221 20.12 -2.78 14.28
C ASN A 221 19.45 -4.00 13.59
N ILE A 222 19.48 -4.03 12.26
CA ILE A 222 18.86 -5.04 11.39
C ILE A 222 19.45 -6.44 11.63
N THR A 223 20.50 -6.56 12.42
CA THR A 223 21.29 -7.76 12.48
C THR A 223 21.45 -8.25 13.91
N ASN A 224 20.45 -9.00 14.38
CA ASN A 224 20.64 -9.94 15.47
C ASN A 224 20.64 -11.37 14.92
N SER A 225 21.81 -11.98 15.06
CA SER A 225 22.18 -13.40 14.90
C SER A 225 22.50 -13.97 13.51
N SER A 226 23.10 -13.19 12.61
CA SER A 226 24.02 -13.70 11.56
C SER A 226 25.03 -12.67 11.01
N LEU A 227 24.82 -11.38 11.24
CA LEU A 227 25.81 -10.32 10.99
C LEU A 227 25.93 -9.49 12.26
N ALA A 228 27.06 -9.52 12.96
CA ALA A 228 27.25 -8.54 14.03
C ALA A 228 27.48 -7.15 13.39
N PRO A 229 27.06 -6.03 14.01
CA PRO A 229 27.38 -4.68 13.53
C PRO A 229 28.89 -4.46 13.29
N ARG A 230 29.74 -5.21 14.01
CA ARG A 230 31.20 -5.22 13.82
C ARG A 230 31.68 -5.85 12.50
N GLN A 231 30.89 -6.71 11.85
CA GLN A 231 31.22 -7.27 10.54
C GLN A 231 30.80 -6.34 9.40
N ILE A 232 29.71 -5.58 9.55
CA ILE A 232 29.26 -4.61 8.52
C ILE A 232 30.27 -3.47 8.38
N LEU A 233 30.86 -3.00 9.48
CA LEU A 233 31.94 -1.99 9.45
C LEU A 233 33.28 -2.50 8.91
N GLN A 234 33.44 -3.82 8.72
CA GLN A 234 34.62 -4.42 8.09
C GLN A 234 34.37 -4.86 6.63
N ILE A 235 33.17 -4.65 6.09
CA ILE A 235 32.82 -5.04 4.72
C ILE A 235 32.51 -3.79 3.91
N HIS A 236 33.57 -3.15 3.42
CA HIS A 236 33.58 -2.54 2.10
C HIS A 236 34.60 -3.33 1.27
N PRO A 237 34.15 -3.96 0.17
CA PRO A 237 33.69 -3.23 -1.01
C PRO A 237 32.19 -3.38 -1.30
N PRO A 238 31.64 -2.65 -2.29
CA PRO A 238 30.24 -2.71 -2.79
C PRO A 238 29.73 -4.10 -3.25
N SER A 239 30.48 -5.16 -3.02
CA SER A 239 30.27 -6.50 -3.58
C SER A 239 29.47 -7.45 -2.68
N VAL A 240 28.92 -7.00 -1.55
CA VAL A 240 28.31 -7.90 -0.54
C VAL A 240 26.80 -7.66 -0.31
N PHE A 241 26.28 -6.46 -0.59
CA PHE A 241 24.83 -6.19 -0.47
C PHE A 241 24.17 -6.10 -1.86
N PRO A 242 22.92 -6.56 -2.03
CA PRO A 242 22.19 -6.39 -3.30
C PRO A 242 22.03 -4.92 -3.68
N SER A 243 22.17 -4.63 -4.97
CA SER A 243 21.96 -3.33 -5.59
C SER A 243 20.74 -3.36 -6.51
N LYS A 244 20.36 -2.21 -7.06
CA LYS A 244 19.25 -2.09 -8.01
C LYS A 244 19.40 -3.11 -9.15
N GLY A 245 18.35 -3.88 -9.40
CA GLY A 245 18.31 -4.90 -10.45
C GLY A 245 18.87 -6.27 -10.05
N ASP A 246 19.50 -6.40 -8.89
CA ASP A 246 19.98 -7.69 -8.42
C ASP A 246 18.82 -8.58 -7.96
N LEU A 247 18.95 -9.88 -8.23
CA LEU A 247 17.97 -10.88 -7.85
C LEU A 247 18.15 -11.28 -6.38
N VAL A 248 17.05 -11.31 -5.64
CA VAL A 248 16.97 -11.88 -4.30
C VAL A 248 15.87 -12.92 -4.27
N ALA A 249 16.17 -14.13 -3.79
CA ALA A 249 15.16 -15.16 -3.65
C ALA A 249 14.48 -15.04 -2.29
N ILE A 250 13.15 -15.11 -2.24
CA ILE A 250 12.37 -14.94 -1.02
C ILE A 250 11.35 -16.07 -0.87
N ASP A 251 11.16 -16.49 0.37
CA ASP A 251 10.04 -17.32 0.79
C ASP A 251 9.64 -16.96 2.23
N THR A 252 8.37 -17.15 2.55
CA THR A 252 7.78 -16.75 3.84
C THR A 252 6.82 -17.79 4.38
N GLU A 253 6.86 -17.97 5.69
CA GLU A 253 5.98 -18.87 6.41
C GLU A 253 4.99 -18.13 7.28
N PHE A 254 3.77 -18.68 7.39
CA PHE A 254 2.67 -18.06 8.08
C PHE A 254 2.07 -18.94 9.16
N VAL A 255 1.47 -18.28 10.15
CA VAL A 255 0.62 -18.89 11.17
C VAL A 255 -0.79 -18.30 11.09
N SER A 256 -1.78 -19.07 11.50
CA SER A 256 -3.18 -18.62 11.58
C SER A 256 -3.41 -17.85 12.87
N VAL A 257 -3.86 -16.60 12.76
CA VAL A 257 -4.27 -15.77 13.91
C VAL A 257 -5.79 -15.70 14.04
N GLN A 258 -6.52 -16.08 12.99
CA GLN A 258 -7.98 -16.11 12.99
C GLN A 258 -8.49 -17.16 12.00
N PRO A 259 -9.31 -18.13 12.44
CA PRO A 259 -9.89 -19.12 11.54
C PRO A 259 -11.04 -18.51 10.72
N GLU A 260 -11.19 -18.98 9.49
CA GLU A 260 -12.37 -18.68 8.67
C GLU A 260 -13.62 -19.29 9.32
N LYS A 261 -14.66 -18.48 9.50
CA LYS A 261 -15.98 -18.95 9.92
C LYS A 261 -16.94 -18.82 8.76
N SER A 262 -17.61 -19.92 8.43
CA SER A 262 -18.61 -19.95 7.37
C SER A 262 -19.84 -20.74 7.80
N THR A 263 -20.98 -20.39 7.25
CA THR A 263 -22.26 -21.10 7.44
C THR A 263 -22.82 -21.48 6.08
N ILE A 264 -23.54 -22.60 6.03
CA ILE A 264 -24.28 -23.00 4.83
C ILE A 264 -25.69 -22.42 4.96
N THR A 265 -26.07 -21.60 4.00
CA THR A 265 -27.42 -21.02 3.93
C THR A 265 -28.45 -22.12 3.61
N ALA A 266 -29.74 -21.85 3.87
CA ALA A 266 -30.82 -22.77 3.50
C ALA A 266 -30.84 -23.12 2.00
N SER A 267 -30.25 -22.27 1.15
CA SER A 267 -30.10 -22.51 -0.30
C SER A 267 -28.95 -23.48 -0.66
N GLY A 268 -28.15 -23.91 0.31
CA GLY A 268 -26.92 -24.69 0.09
C GLY A 268 -25.68 -23.84 -0.20
N ALA A 269 -25.81 -22.51 -0.37
CA ALA A 269 -24.66 -21.63 -0.59
C ALA A 269 -23.84 -21.44 0.71
N LYS A 270 -22.51 -21.52 0.60
CA LYS A 270 -21.56 -21.19 1.68
C LYS A 270 -21.49 -19.66 1.84
N LYS A 271 -21.87 -19.15 3.01
CA LYS A 271 -21.72 -17.74 3.41
C LYS A 271 -20.57 -17.63 4.41
N THR A 272 -19.51 -16.93 4.03
CA THR A 272 -18.40 -16.62 4.93
C THR A 272 -18.84 -15.51 5.89
N LEU A 273 -18.85 -15.82 7.18
CA LEU A 273 -19.16 -14.86 8.26
C LEU A 273 -17.93 -14.06 8.66
N THR A 274 -16.77 -14.71 8.64
CA THR A 274 -15.50 -14.10 9.01
C THR A 274 -14.40 -14.73 8.19
N GLU A 275 -13.58 -13.90 7.54
CA GLU A 275 -12.44 -14.37 6.77
C GLU A 275 -11.34 -14.89 7.70
N GLY A 276 -10.61 -15.90 7.22
CA GLY A 276 -9.40 -16.38 7.88
C GLY A 276 -8.28 -15.36 7.72
N ARG A 277 -7.51 -15.13 8.79
CA ARG A 277 -6.34 -14.24 8.75
C ARG A 277 -5.10 -15.00 9.18
N SER A 278 -4.03 -14.75 8.43
CA SER A 278 -2.70 -15.28 8.69
C SER A 278 -1.74 -14.15 9.03
N ALA A 279 -0.72 -14.46 9.80
CA ALA A 279 0.36 -13.53 10.13
C ALA A 279 1.71 -14.15 9.75
N LEU A 280 2.66 -13.29 9.34
CA LEU A 280 4.04 -13.68 9.05
C LEU A 280 4.70 -14.26 10.31
N ALA A 281 5.32 -15.42 10.17
CA ALA A 281 6.01 -16.13 11.25
C ALA A 281 7.48 -16.43 10.95
N ARG A 282 7.87 -16.51 9.67
CA ARG A 282 9.27 -16.57 9.25
C ARG A 282 9.43 -15.95 7.87
N VAL A 283 10.57 -15.30 7.65
CA VAL A 283 10.97 -14.81 6.32
C VAL A 283 12.41 -15.20 6.05
N SER A 284 12.66 -15.72 4.85
CA SER A 284 14.00 -16.05 4.39
C SER A 284 14.27 -15.36 3.05
N VAL A 285 15.40 -14.66 2.96
CA VAL A 285 15.86 -14.00 1.74
C VAL A 285 17.30 -14.37 1.45
N ILE A 286 17.59 -14.68 0.19
CA ILE A 286 18.89 -15.15 -0.30
C ILE A 286 19.34 -14.20 -1.41
N ASP A 287 20.58 -13.73 -1.32
CA ASP A 287 21.22 -13.01 -2.43
C ASP A 287 21.60 -14.02 -3.52
N CYS A 288 20.95 -13.93 -4.68
CA CYS A 288 21.12 -14.88 -5.77
C CYS A 288 22.51 -14.82 -6.43
N ARG A 289 23.24 -13.71 -6.26
CA ARG A 289 24.60 -13.55 -6.81
C ARG A 289 25.63 -14.34 -6.00
N SER A 290 25.48 -14.30 -4.68
CA SER A 290 26.42 -14.91 -3.75
C SER A 290 25.95 -16.26 -3.20
N GLY A 291 24.66 -16.58 -3.35
CA GLY A 291 24.01 -17.75 -2.74
C GLY A 291 23.87 -17.65 -1.22
N LYS A 292 24.20 -16.50 -0.62
CA LYS A 292 24.19 -16.30 0.83
C LYS A 292 22.83 -15.88 1.32
N ILE A 293 22.46 -16.40 2.50
CA ILE A 293 21.27 -15.99 3.23
C ILE A 293 21.54 -14.59 3.80
N ILE A 294 20.71 -13.63 3.45
CA ILE A 294 20.79 -12.24 3.94
C ILE A 294 19.73 -11.93 4.99
N ILE A 295 18.60 -12.65 4.97
CA ILE A 295 17.53 -12.60 5.97
C ILE A 295 17.11 -14.04 6.26
N ASP A 296 17.04 -14.42 7.54
CA ASP A 296 16.40 -15.67 8.00
C ASP A 296 15.91 -15.45 9.43
N ASP A 297 14.80 -14.74 9.54
CA ASP A 297 14.26 -14.28 10.80
C ASP A 297 12.90 -14.91 11.09
N TYR A 298 12.68 -15.25 12.35
CA TYR A 298 11.37 -15.59 12.86
C TYR A 298 10.67 -14.30 13.28
N VAL A 299 9.38 -14.21 13.02
CA VAL A 299 8.61 -12.99 13.22
C VAL A 299 7.55 -13.26 14.27
N LEU A 300 7.60 -12.50 15.37
CA LEU A 300 6.58 -12.56 16.41
C LEU A 300 5.32 -11.80 15.93
N PRO A 301 4.18 -12.48 15.72
CA PRO A 301 2.94 -11.82 15.35
C PRO A 301 2.45 -10.89 16.47
N GLN A 302 1.76 -9.81 16.11
CA GLN A 302 1.12 -8.91 17.08
C GLN A 302 -0.10 -9.55 17.74
N GLU A 303 -0.75 -10.46 17.02
CA GLU A 303 -1.97 -11.15 17.43
C GLU A 303 -1.65 -12.57 17.94
N PRO A 304 -2.45 -13.11 18.87
CA PRO A 304 -2.24 -14.47 19.36
C PRO A 304 -2.40 -15.50 18.24
N VAL A 305 -1.47 -16.45 18.17
CA VAL A 305 -1.51 -17.55 17.21
C VAL A 305 -2.58 -18.55 17.64
N VAL A 306 -3.50 -18.86 16.72
CA VAL A 306 -4.56 -19.87 16.88
C VAL A 306 -4.08 -21.23 16.41
N ASP A 307 -3.40 -21.27 15.26
CA ASP A 307 -2.82 -22.49 14.68
C ASP A 307 -1.49 -22.17 14.01
N TYR A 308 -0.45 -22.92 14.34
CA TYR A 308 0.90 -22.74 13.79
C TYR A 308 1.03 -23.30 12.38
N LEU A 309 0.10 -24.15 11.94
CA LEU A 309 0.13 -24.79 10.63
C LEU A 309 1.45 -25.55 10.39
N THR A 310 2.06 -26.13 11.43
CA THR A 310 3.44 -26.67 11.42
C THR A 310 3.73 -27.64 10.27
N ARG A 311 2.73 -28.41 9.84
CA ARG A 311 2.85 -29.30 8.66
C ARG A 311 3.18 -28.53 7.37
N PHE A 312 2.62 -27.34 7.22
CA PHE A 312 2.78 -26.48 6.05
C PHE A 312 3.84 -25.41 6.27
N SER A 313 4.00 -24.91 7.50
CA SER A 313 4.88 -23.77 7.79
C SER A 313 6.25 -24.15 8.36
N GLY A 314 6.38 -25.38 8.88
CA GLY A 314 7.53 -25.79 9.69
C GLY A 314 7.67 -25.07 11.05
N ILE A 315 6.79 -24.11 11.37
CA ILE A 315 6.88 -23.29 12.59
C ILE A 315 6.32 -24.05 13.78
N LYS A 316 7.09 -24.07 14.88
CA LYS A 316 6.68 -24.62 16.16
C LYS A 316 6.45 -23.51 17.20
N PRO A 317 5.67 -23.76 18.27
CA PRO A 317 5.46 -22.77 19.33
C PRO A 317 6.76 -22.23 19.95
N GLU A 318 7.79 -23.06 20.05
CA GLU A 318 9.08 -22.68 20.62
C GLU A 318 9.85 -21.69 19.72
N ASP A 319 9.58 -21.70 18.41
CA ASP A 319 10.23 -20.81 17.45
C ASP A 319 9.78 -19.36 17.62
N LEU A 320 8.57 -19.13 18.13
CA LEU A 320 8.02 -17.80 18.43
C LEU A 320 8.24 -17.38 19.89
N SER A 321 9.13 -18.09 20.61
CA SER A 321 9.47 -17.76 22.00
C SER A 321 10.52 -16.64 22.08
N LYS A 322 10.36 -15.74 23.06
CA LYS A 322 11.28 -14.60 23.29
C LYS A 322 12.73 -14.99 23.54
N ASN A 323 13.01 -16.27 23.81
CA ASN A 323 14.35 -16.77 24.08
C ASN A 323 15.15 -17.06 22.79
N ARG A 324 14.51 -17.02 21.62
CA ARG A 324 15.15 -17.25 20.34
C ARG A 324 15.93 -16.02 19.88
N SER A 325 17.15 -16.20 19.39
CA SER A 325 18.05 -15.09 19.04
C SER A 325 17.66 -14.35 17.76
N ASN A 326 17.07 -15.04 16.77
CA ASN A 326 16.61 -14.47 15.50
C ASN A 326 15.09 -14.21 15.47
N LEU A 327 14.47 -14.01 16.64
CA LEU A 327 13.09 -13.55 16.72
C LEU A 327 13.05 -12.02 16.63
N ILE A 328 12.29 -11.50 15.67
CA ILE A 328 12.10 -10.07 15.45
C ILE A 328 10.62 -9.69 15.46
N THR A 329 10.35 -8.40 15.53
CA THR A 329 8.98 -7.87 15.42
C THR A 329 8.54 -7.78 13.96
N THR A 330 7.24 -7.82 13.70
CA THR A 330 6.68 -7.60 12.35
C THR A 330 7.15 -6.28 11.73
N ARG A 331 7.28 -5.22 12.53
CA ARG A 331 7.82 -3.92 12.07
C ARG A 331 9.26 -4.04 11.57
N MET A 332 10.12 -4.77 12.27
CA MET A 332 11.51 -4.96 11.84
C MET A 332 11.57 -5.78 10.55
N ALA A 333 10.80 -6.88 10.46
CA ALA A 333 10.73 -7.70 9.26
C ALA A 333 10.31 -6.87 8.03
N TYR A 334 9.25 -6.07 8.20
CA TYR A 334 8.78 -5.14 7.18
C TYR A 334 9.88 -4.16 6.74
N MET A 335 10.58 -3.52 7.68
CA MET A 335 11.62 -2.54 7.34
C MET A 335 12.79 -3.17 6.58
N LYS A 336 13.23 -4.38 6.97
CA LYS A 336 14.30 -5.10 6.25
C LYS A 336 13.93 -5.37 4.80
N LEU A 337 12.72 -5.89 4.57
CA LEU A 337 12.22 -6.17 3.23
C LEU A 337 11.97 -4.88 2.45
N ARG A 338 11.47 -3.83 3.11
CA ARG A 338 11.18 -2.53 2.50
C ARG A 338 12.44 -1.90 1.91
N VAL A 339 13.58 -1.99 2.60
CA VAL A 339 14.87 -1.53 2.09
C VAL A 339 15.22 -2.23 0.77
N LEU A 340 15.05 -3.56 0.67
CA LEU A 340 15.32 -4.29 -0.57
C LEU A 340 14.39 -3.86 -1.73
N VAL A 341 13.12 -3.57 -1.42
CA VAL A 341 12.16 -3.01 -2.39
C VAL A 341 12.61 -1.63 -2.86
N ASP A 342 12.93 -0.73 -1.93
CA ASP A 342 13.30 0.67 -2.23
C ASP A 342 14.61 0.76 -3.02
N ILE A 343 15.61 -0.08 -2.72
CA ILE A 343 16.86 -0.21 -3.50
C ILE A 343 16.58 -0.61 -4.96
N GLY A 344 15.47 -1.30 -5.22
CA GLY A 344 15.15 -1.79 -6.56
C GLY A 344 15.60 -3.24 -6.81
N CYS A 345 15.72 -4.07 -5.77
CA CYS A 345 16.00 -5.50 -5.94
C CYS A 345 14.82 -6.21 -6.61
N ILE A 346 15.10 -7.31 -7.32
CA ILE A 346 14.09 -8.13 -7.99
C ILE A 346 13.88 -9.41 -7.15
N PHE A 347 12.67 -9.59 -6.64
CA PHE A 347 12.28 -10.72 -5.81
C PHE A 347 11.91 -11.93 -6.68
N VAL A 348 12.59 -13.05 -6.47
CA VAL A 348 12.30 -14.34 -7.09
C VAL A 348 11.65 -15.26 -6.05
N GLY A 349 10.56 -15.92 -6.39
CA GLY A 349 9.87 -16.82 -5.46
C GLY A 349 8.78 -17.63 -6.13
N HIS A 350 7.88 -18.23 -5.33
CA HIS A 350 6.81 -19.08 -5.83
C HIS A 350 5.48 -18.79 -5.12
N GLY A 351 4.56 -18.10 -5.81
CA GLY A 351 3.26 -17.70 -5.25
C GLY A 351 3.32 -16.45 -4.37
N LEU A 352 4.15 -15.48 -4.74
CA LEU A 352 4.51 -14.31 -3.92
C LEU A 352 3.37 -13.32 -3.69
N GLU A 353 2.29 -13.40 -4.46
CA GLU A 353 1.14 -12.49 -4.32
C GLU A 353 0.52 -12.58 -2.92
N LYS A 354 0.33 -13.81 -2.43
CA LYS A 354 -0.21 -14.03 -1.07
C LYS A 354 0.79 -13.52 -0.03
N ASP A 355 2.07 -13.74 -0.26
CA ASP A 355 3.12 -13.42 0.70
C ASP A 355 3.22 -11.92 0.93
N PHE A 356 3.34 -11.14 -0.15
CA PHE A 356 3.36 -9.69 -0.08
C PHE A 356 2.07 -9.11 0.50
N ARG A 357 0.92 -9.74 0.21
CA ARG A 357 -0.37 -9.34 0.79
C ARG A 357 -0.40 -9.53 2.31
N VAL A 358 0.04 -10.68 2.83
CA VAL A 358 0.07 -10.94 4.29
C VAL A 358 1.11 -10.05 4.98
N MET A 359 2.23 -9.76 4.33
CA MET A 359 3.23 -8.81 4.82
C MET A 359 2.79 -7.34 4.74
N ASN A 360 1.63 -7.06 4.14
CA ASN A 360 1.12 -5.72 3.87
C ASN A 360 2.14 -4.84 3.11
N MET A 361 2.80 -5.43 2.12
CA MET A 361 3.84 -4.80 1.33
C MET A 361 3.44 -4.75 -0.14
N HIS A 362 3.48 -3.56 -0.74
CA HIS A 362 3.34 -3.42 -2.18
C HIS A 362 4.74 -3.48 -2.82
N VAL A 363 4.96 -4.49 -3.66
CA VAL A 363 6.17 -4.61 -4.48
C VAL A 363 5.78 -4.31 -5.93
N PRO A 364 6.46 -3.38 -6.62
CA PRO A 364 6.18 -3.08 -8.02
C PRO A 364 6.28 -4.35 -8.90
N PRO A 365 5.37 -4.58 -9.86
CA PRO A 365 5.39 -5.80 -10.68
C PRO A 365 6.74 -6.07 -11.39
N ARG A 366 7.45 -5.01 -11.81
CA ARG A 366 8.79 -5.09 -12.40
C ARG A 366 9.87 -5.68 -11.48
N GLN A 367 9.62 -5.72 -10.18
CA GLN A 367 10.51 -6.31 -9.16
C GLN A 367 10.04 -7.70 -8.73
N ILE A 368 9.07 -8.31 -9.40
CA ILE A 368 8.54 -9.62 -9.03
C ILE A 368 8.81 -10.61 -10.17
N VAL A 369 9.50 -11.69 -9.85
CA VAL A 369 9.70 -12.86 -10.68
C VAL A 369 9.05 -14.03 -9.96
N ASP A 370 7.78 -14.28 -10.28
CA ASP A 370 7.03 -15.36 -9.65
C ASP A 370 7.04 -16.62 -10.52
N THR A 371 7.72 -17.66 -10.04
CA THR A 371 7.84 -18.93 -10.75
C THR A 371 6.51 -19.63 -10.96
N VAL A 372 5.51 -19.43 -10.08
CA VAL A 372 4.19 -20.05 -10.31
C VAL A 372 3.53 -19.48 -11.56
N ASN A 373 3.72 -18.18 -11.81
CA ASN A 373 3.18 -17.50 -12.99
C ASN A 373 3.99 -17.84 -14.25
N ILE A 374 5.31 -18.03 -14.13
CA ILE A 374 6.17 -18.45 -15.26
C ILE A 374 5.75 -19.82 -15.80
N PHE A 375 5.39 -20.76 -14.92
CA PHE A 375 4.97 -22.11 -15.27
C PHE A 375 3.44 -22.27 -15.30
N HIS A 376 2.69 -21.18 -15.40
CA HIS A 376 1.23 -21.21 -15.51
C HIS A 376 0.77 -21.11 -16.96
N GLN A 377 -0.12 -22.01 -17.37
CA GLN A 377 -0.88 -21.88 -18.60
C GLN A 377 -2.27 -21.27 -18.32
N PRO A 378 -2.76 -20.33 -19.15
CA PRO A 378 -4.11 -19.80 -19.04
C PRO A 378 -5.16 -20.92 -18.95
N ASN A 379 -6.12 -20.77 -18.04
CA ASN A 379 -7.19 -21.76 -17.77
C ASN A 379 -6.69 -23.14 -17.31
N ARG A 380 -5.44 -23.26 -16.86
CA ARG A 380 -4.90 -24.48 -16.23
C ARG A 380 -4.63 -24.25 -14.74
N ARG A 381 -4.39 -25.35 -14.03
CA ARG A 381 -3.98 -25.37 -12.61
C ARG A 381 -2.61 -24.70 -12.43
N MET A 382 -2.43 -23.99 -11.32
CA MET A 382 -1.13 -23.55 -10.80
C MET A 382 -0.33 -24.77 -10.32
N ILE A 383 0.94 -24.85 -10.70
CA ILE A 383 1.81 -25.99 -10.39
C ILE A 383 2.57 -25.70 -9.11
N SER A 384 2.62 -26.65 -8.17
CA SER A 384 3.34 -26.47 -6.90
C SER A 384 4.85 -26.46 -7.09
N LEU A 385 5.54 -25.72 -6.22
CA LEU A 385 7.01 -25.69 -6.16
C LEU A 385 7.59 -27.10 -6.09
N ARG A 386 7.00 -27.97 -5.25
CA ARG A 386 7.42 -29.37 -5.08
C ARG A 386 7.38 -30.15 -6.37
N PHE A 387 6.32 -30.00 -7.16
CA PHE A 387 6.18 -30.67 -8.44
C PHE A 387 7.20 -30.17 -9.46
N LEU A 388 7.41 -28.86 -9.53
CA LEU A 388 8.40 -28.28 -10.42
C LEU A 388 9.82 -28.69 -10.01
N ALA A 389 10.16 -28.67 -8.72
CA ALA A 389 11.47 -29.06 -8.21
C ALA A 389 11.77 -30.54 -8.54
N ASN A 390 10.78 -31.43 -8.38
CA ASN A 390 10.97 -32.83 -8.73
C ASN A 390 11.12 -33.03 -10.24
N TYR A 391 10.23 -32.44 -11.04
CA TYR A 391 10.23 -32.66 -12.49
C TYR A 391 11.45 -32.00 -13.18
N LEU A 392 11.81 -30.77 -12.78
CA LEU A 392 12.84 -29.99 -13.45
C LEU A 392 14.25 -30.22 -12.89
N LEU A 393 14.36 -30.42 -11.57
CA LEU A 393 15.65 -30.53 -10.87
C LEU A 393 15.93 -31.96 -10.39
N GLY A 394 14.96 -32.87 -10.47
CA GLY A 394 15.11 -34.26 -9.98
C GLY A 394 15.21 -34.38 -8.46
N ARG A 395 14.80 -33.35 -7.71
CA ARG A 395 14.88 -33.32 -6.23
C ARG A 395 13.50 -33.59 -5.62
N ASP A 396 13.40 -34.52 -4.68
CA ASP A 396 12.21 -34.62 -3.82
C ASP A 396 12.38 -33.69 -2.62
N MET A 397 11.49 -32.70 -2.48
CA MET A 397 11.49 -31.83 -1.31
C MET A 397 10.94 -32.57 -0.08
N GLN A 398 11.41 -32.21 1.11
CA GLN A 398 11.12 -32.90 2.38
C GLN A 398 9.61 -33.18 2.57
N GLN A 399 9.29 -34.37 3.08
CA GLN A 399 7.91 -34.85 3.18
C GLN A 399 7.17 -34.40 4.46
N GLU A 400 7.89 -33.98 5.51
CA GLU A 400 7.30 -33.74 6.84
C GLU A 400 7.06 -32.26 7.18
N THR A 401 7.98 -31.36 6.83
CA THR A 401 7.89 -29.92 7.14
C THR A 401 8.55 -29.05 6.07
N HIS A 402 8.02 -27.85 5.84
CA HIS A 402 8.62 -26.85 4.95
C HIS A 402 9.84 -26.15 5.56
N CYS A 403 10.72 -25.69 4.68
CA CYS A 403 11.89 -24.91 5.02
C CYS A 403 12.01 -23.75 4.04
N SER A 404 11.62 -22.55 4.48
CA SER A 404 11.61 -21.34 3.64
C SER A 404 12.95 -21.03 2.95
N VAL A 405 14.09 -21.33 3.59
CA VAL A 405 15.41 -21.16 2.96
C VAL A 405 15.58 -22.11 1.77
N GLU A 406 15.14 -23.36 1.88
CA GLU A 406 15.21 -24.33 0.80
C GLU A 406 14.24 -23.96 -0.32
N ASP A 407 13.01 -23.58 0.04
CA ASP A 407 11.96 -23.19 -0.91
C ASP A 407 12.37 -21.95 -1.73
N ALA A 408 12.95 -20.93 -1.09
CA ALA A 408 13.52 -19.76 -1.78
C ALA A 408 14.63 -20.16 -2.78
N ARG A 409 15.55 -21.07 -2.39
CA ARG A 409 16.59 -21.57 -3.30
C ARG A 409 15.98 -22.31 -4.48
N MET A 410 15.01 -23.19 -4.24
CA MET A 410 14.38 -23.98 -5.30
C MET A 410 13.63 -23.08 -6.28
N ALA A 411 12.92 -22.06 -5.80
CA ALA A 411 12.28 -21.09 -6.68
C ALA A 411 13.30 -20.38 -7.58
N TYR A 412 14.45 -19.99 -7.04
CA TYR A 412 15.52 -19.39 -7.85
C TYR A 412 16.12 -20.37 -8.86
N GLU A 413 16.41 -21.61 -8.48
CA GLU A 413 16.92 -22.63 -9.40
C GLU A 413 15.93 -22.98 -10.53
N ILE A 414 14.63 -23.04 -10.21
CA ILE A 414 13.55 -23.24 -11.19
C ILE A 414 13.47 -22.05 -12.15
N TYR A 415 13.63 -20.82 -11.65
CA TYR A 415 13.70 -19.63 -12.49
C TYR A 415 14.90 -19.69 -13.45
N LEU A 416 16.09 -20.05 -12.97
CA LEU A 416 17.27 -20.24 -13.82
C LEU A 416 17.01 -21.29 -14.92
N ARG A 417 16.38 -22.41 -14.57
CA ARG A 417 16.02 -23.46 -15.54
C ARG A 417 15.08 -22.94 -16.63
N ALA A 418 14.12 -22.09 -16.26
CA ALA A 418 13.21 -21.46 -17.21
C ALA A 418 13.97 -20.53 -18.19
N LEU A 419 14.95 -19.77 -17.68
CA LEU A 419 15.80 -18.90 -18.50
C LEU A 419 16.68 -19.70 -19.47
N GLU A 420 17.28 -20.80 -19.02
CA GLU A 420 18.07 -21.70 -19.88
C GLU A 420 17.22 -22.23 -21.04
N MET A 421 16.03 -22.76 -20.74
CA MET A 421 15.09 -23.29 -21.72
C MET A 421 14.65 -22.26 -22.76
N ARG A 422 14.47 -21.00 -22.35
CA ARG A 422 14.15 -19.90 -23.26
C ARG A 422 15.33 -19.52 -24.17
N LYS A 423 16.57 -19.74 -23.72
CA LYS A 423 17.78 -19.51 -24.52
C LYS A 423 18.07 -20.63 -25.51
N GLU A 424 17.65 -21.86 -25.22
CA GLU A 424 17.88 -23.04 -26.08
C GLU A 424 17.19 -22.93 -27.45
N GLY A 425 16.09 -22.19 -27.56
CA GLY A 425 15.44 -21.91 -28.83
C GLY A 425 13.97 -21.51 -28.69
N GLN A 426 13.41 -20.93 -29.75
CA GLN A 426 12.01 -20.53 -29.78
C GLN A 426 11.09 -21.76 -29.67
N GLY A 427 10.14 -21.72 -28.73
CA GLY A 427 9.17 -22.80 -28.49
C GLY A 427 9.66 -23.97 -27.63
N VAL A 428 10.94 -24.00 -27.24
CA VAL A 428 11.48 -25.06 -26.35
C VAL A 428 10.81 -25.01 -24.97
N PHE A 429 10.70 -23.80 -24.39
CA PHE A 429 10.02 -23.60 -23.11
C PHE A 429 8.53 -23.98 -23.18
N ASP A 430 7.83 -23.64 -24.27
CA ASP A 430 6.40 -23.97 -24.43
C ASP A 430 6.18 -25.47 -24.53
N LYS A 431 7.08 -26.17 -25.22
CA LYS A 431 7.07 -27.63 -25.29
C LYS A 431 7.29 -28.25 -23.90
N LEU A 432 8.31 -27.79 -23.17
CA LEU A 432 8.56 -28.23 -21.80
C LEU A 432 7.34 -28.00 -20.91
N LEU A 433 6.70 -26.83 -21.01
CA LEU A 433 5.52 -26.51 -20.23
C LEU A 433 4.36 -27.45 -20.53
N ASN A 434 4.12 -27.77 -21.81
CA ASN A 434 3.13 -28.78 -22.20
C ASN A 434 3.48 -30.17 -21.65
N ASP A 435 4.74 -30.57 -21.72
CA ASP A 435 5.23 -31.87 -21.22
C ASP A 435 5.03 -31.98 -19.69
N ILE A 436 5.26 -30.89 -18.94
CA ILE A 436 4.99 -30.81 -17.50
C ILE A 436 3.49 -31.04 -17.22
N TYR A 437 2.61 -30.35 -17.95
CA TYR A 437 1.16 -30.49 -17.76
C TYR A 437 0.65 -31.88 -18.18
N ASP A 438 1.19 -32.47 -19.24
CA ASP A 438 0.88 -33.83 -19.66
C ASP A 438 1.33 -34.87 -18.65
N PHE A 439 2.55 -34.72 -18.13
CA PHE A 439 3.06 -35.57 -17.06
C PHE A 439 2.22 -35.44 -15.79
N GLY A 440 1.92 -34.20 -15.37
CA GLY A 440 1.08 -33.92 -14.20
C GLY A 440 -0.32 -34.50 -14.32
N ARG A 441 -0.93 -34.49 -15.51
CA ARG A 441 -2.22 -35.18 -15.74
C ARG A 441 -2.10 -36.69 -15.61
N LYS A 442 -1.03 -37.29 -16.16
CA LYS A 442 -0.79 -38.75 -16.11
C LYS A 442 -0.46 -39.23 -14.70
N SER A 443 0.23 -38.43 -13.90
CA SER A 443 0.62 -38.75 -12.52
C SER A 443 -0.37 -38.27 -11.45
N ASP A 444 -1.51 -37.69 -11.85
CA ASP A 444 -2.48 -37.06 -10.93
C ASP A 444 -1.81 -36.00 -10.02
N TRP A 445 -0.81 -35.29 -10.57
CA TRP A 445 0.01 -34.29 -9.87
C TRP A 445 0.70 -34.82 -8.61
N LYS A 446 0.86 -36.14 -8.50
CA LYS A 446 1.54 -36.81 -7.40
C LYS A 446 2.95 -37.19 -7.83
N ILE A 447 3.87 -37.05 -6.90
CA ILE A 447 5.29 -37.34 -7.06
C ILE A 447 5.57 -38.56 -6.17
N GLY A 448 6.26 -39.58 -6.69
CA GLY A 448 6.69 -40.72 -5.89
C GLY A 448 5.61 -41.73 -5.50
N MET A 449 4.98 -42.39 -6.49
CA MET A 449 4.54 -43.78 -6.31
C MET A 449 5.30 -44.66 -7.32
N ALA A 450 6.54 -44.98 -6.98
CA ALA A 450 7.27 -46.13 -7.52
C ALA A 450 7.99 -46.79 -6.34
#